data_AF-A0A833EC32-F1
#
_entry.id   AF-A0A833EC32-F1
#
_cell.length_a   1.000
_cell.length_b   1.000
_cell.length_c   1.000
_cell.angle_alpha   90.00
_cell.angle_beta   90.00
_cell.angle_gamma   90.00
#
_symmetry.space_group_name_H-M   'P 1'
#
loop_
_entity.id
_entity.type
_entity.pdbx_description
1 polymer ?
#
loop_
_entity_poly.entity_id
_entity_poly.type
_entity_poly.pdbx_seq_one_letter_code
_entity_poly.pdbx_strand_id
1 'polypeptide(L)'
;MNKDQILGAVVMVFCTLGIIAYAWLVFFSVFWQLIIKITAFVAVAGVLGILAWIGYTLATTPPPKPIEEIERELEEELKKAEQSTQSDEDRKEDK
;
A
#
# COMPACT_ATOMS: atom_id res chain seq x y z
N MET A 1 16.36 -24.83 1.95
CA MET A 1 16.49 -23.36 1.80
C MET A 1 15.29 -22.74 2.48
N ASN A 2 15.49 -21.72 3.33
CA ASN A 2 14.37 -21.09 4.05
C ASN A 2 13.34 -20.55 3.06
N LYS A 3 12.06 -20.72 3.38
CA LYS A 3 10.92 -20.30 2.53
C LYS A 3 11.03 -18.80 2.19
N ASP A 4 11.57 -18.02 3.12
CA ASP A 4 11.80 -16.58 2.97
C ASP A 4 12.95 -16.25 1.99
N GLN A 5 14.01 -17.07 1.94
CA GLN A 5 15.09 -16.90 0.95
C GLN A 5 14.63 -17.27 -0.46
N ILE A 6 13.75 -18.27 -0.61
CA ILE A 6 13.18 -18.65 -1.90
C ILE A 6 12.28 -17.53 -2.41
N LEU A 7 11.43 -16.98 -1.53
CA LEU A 7 10.56 -15.87 -1.90
C LEU A 7 11.37 -14.62 -2.31
N GLY A 8 12.42 -14.29 -1.54
CA GLY A 8 13.32 -13.21 -1.89
C GLY A 8 14.05 -13.43 -3.22
N ALA A 9 14.54 -14.64 -3.48
CA ALA A 9 15.22 -14.97 -4.73
C ALA A 9 14.28 -14.92 -5.94
N VAL A 10 13.03 -15.37 -5.80
CA VAL A 10 12.02 -15.30 -6.86
C VAL A 10 11.71 -13.84 -7.21
N VAL A 11 11.50 -13.00 -6.20
CA VAL A 11 11.25 -11.56 -6.42
C VAL A 11 12.46 -10.89 -7.08
N MET A 12 13.68 -11.20 -6.63
CA MET A 12 14.91 -10.67 -7.23
C MET A 12 15.03 -11.02 -8.71
N VAL A 13 14.81 -12.29 -9.07
CA VAL A 13 14.86 -12.76 -10.46
C VAL A 13 13.74 -12.11 -11.28
N PHE A 14 12.53 -12.03 -10.74
CA PHE A 14 11.40 -11.42 -11.44
C PHE A 14 11.63 -9.94 -11.76
N CYS A 15 12.09 -9.16 -10.77
CA CYS A 15 12.45 -7.75 -10.98
C CYS A 15 13.60 -7.59 -11.98
N THR A 16 14.64 -8.43 -11.88
CA THR A 16 15.78 -8.39 -12.80
C THR A 16 15.35 -8.68 -14.23
N LEU A 17 14.52 -9.70 -14.44
CA LEU A 17 13.97 -10.04 -15.75
C LEU A 17 13.07 -8.92 -16.29
N GLY A 18 12.25 -8.31 -15.43
CA GLY A 18 11.42 -7.16 -15.80
C GLY A 18 12.24 -5.97 -16.31
N ILE A 19 13.36 -5.66 -15.65
CA ILE A 19 14.27 -4.58 -16.07
C ILE A 19 14.90 -4.90 -17.43
N ILE A 20 15.40 -6.13 -17.61
CA ILE A 20 16.02 -6.55 -18.87
C ILE A 20 15.01 -6.51 -20.01
N ALA A 21 13.80 -7.04 -19.80
CA ALA A 21 12.74 -7.03 -20.79
C ALA A 21 12.30 -5.61 -21.14
N TYR A 22 12.15 -4.73 -20.14
CA TYR A 22 11.82 -3.32 -20.37
C TYR A 22 12.93 -2.61 -21.15
N ALA A 23 14.19 -2.76 -20.74
CA ALA A 23 15.33 -2.19 -21.45
C ALA A 23 15.38 -2.68 -22.90
N TRP A 24 15.15 -3.97 -23.16
CA TRP A 24 15.10 -4.51 -24.52
C TRP A 24 13.97 -3.91 -25.35
N LEU A 25 12.75 -3.88 -24.79
CA LEU A 25 11.55 -3.36 -25.45
C LEU A 25 11.69 -1.87 -25.77
N VAL A 26 12.41 -1.16 -24.91
CA VAL A 26 12.68 0.25 -25.08
C VAL A 26 13.78 0.31 -26.15
N PHE A 27 15.03 -0.12 -25.91
CA PHE A 27 16.21 0.11 -26.79
C PHE A 27 16.16 -0.51 -28.18
N PHE A 28 15.47 -1.64 -28.35
CA PHE A 28 15.51 -2.41 -29.59
C PHE A 28 14.20 -2.33 -30.40
N SER A 29 13.19 -1.62 -29.91
CA SER A 29 11.88 -1.53 -30.58
C SER A 29 11.69 -0.20 -31.32
N VAL A 30 11.09 -0.28 -32.50
CA VAL A 30 10.62 0.88 -33.27
C VAL A 30 9.58 1.70 -32.49
N PHE A 31 8.90 1.07 -31.53
CA PHE A 31 7.89 1.70 -30.67
C PHE A 31 8.46 2.38 -29.41
N TRP A 32 9.80 2.54 -29.27
CA TRP A 32 10.45 3.20 -28.13
C TRP A 32 9.72 4.48 -27.72
N GLN A 33 9.38 5.33 -28.70
CA GLN A 33 8.72 6.61 -28.45
C GLN A 33 7.34 6.44 -27.79
N LEU A 34 6.57 5.43 -28.18
CA LEU A 34 5.27 5.15 -27.59
C LEU A 34 5.44 4.62 -26.15
N ILE A 35 6.39 3.72 -25.94
CA ILE A 35 6.63 3.09 -24.63
C ILE A 35 7.09 4.12 -23.60
N ILE A 36 8.03 5.00 -23.97
CA ILE A 36 8.47 6.09 -23.08
C ILE A 36 7.35 7.08 -22.79
N LYS A 37 6.53 7.43 -23.79
CA LYS A 37 5.38 8.33 -23.57
C LYS A 37 4.37 7.72 -22.59
N ILE A 38 4.05 6.44 -22.76
CA ILE A 38 3.10 5.74 -21.88
C ILE A 38 3.67 5.63 -20.46
N THR A 39 4.93 5.22 -20.30
CA THR A 39 5.54 5.07 -18.97
C THR A 39 5.66 6.41 -18.24
N ALA A 40 6.07 7.47 -18.94
CA ALA A 40 6.08 8.83 -18.40
C ALA A 40 4.66 9.31 -18.04
N PHE A 41 3.67 9.02 -18.89
CA PHE A 41 2.27 9.35 -18.60
C PHE A 41 1.77 8.60 -17.36
N VAL A 42 2.05 7.30 -17.23
CA VAL A 42 1.66 6.49 -16.06
C VAL A 42 2.32 7.02 -14.79
N ALA A 43 3.60 7.40 -14.85
CA ALA A 43 4.28 8.01 -13.70
C ALA A 43 3.60 9.31 -13.26
N VAL A 44 3.30 10.21 -14.20
CA VAL A 44 2.60 11.47 -13.93
C VAL A 44 1.16 11.23 -13.46
N ALA A 45 0.43 10.32 -14.11
CA ALA A 45 -0.93 9.95 -13.75
C ALA A 45 -1.00 9.26 -12.38
N GLY A 46 0.04 8.54 -11.95
CA GLY A 46 0.14 8.01 -10.59
C GLY A 46 0.22 9.12 -9.56
N VAL A 47 1.10 10.10 -9.77
CA VAL A 47 1.25 11.25 -8.87
C VAL A 47 -0.02 12.10 -8.85
N LEU A 48 -0.53 12.47 -10.02
CA LEU A 48 -1.77 13.25 -10.14
C LEU A 48 -2.99 12.47 -9.66
N GLY A 49 -3.00 11.15 -9.82
CA GLY A 49 -4.06 10.27 -9.32
C GLY A 49 -4.10 10.25 -7.80
N ILE A 50 -2.95 10.19 -7.13
CA ILE A 50 -2.87 10.31 -5.67
C ILE A 50 -3.34 11.70 -5.22
N LEU A 51 -2.88 12.78 -5.89
CA LEU A 51 -3.32 14.14 -5.57
C LEU A 51 -4.81 14.35 -5.81
N ALA A 52 -5.35 13.79 -6.89
CA ALA A 52 -6.77 13.82 -7.20
C ALA A 52 -7.58 13.00 -6.19
N TRP A 53 -7.07 11.86 -5.73
CA TRP A 53 -7.69 11.08 -4.66
C TRP A 53 -7.71 11.85 -3.34
N ILE A 54 -6.59 12.49 -2.96
CA ILE A 54 -6.54 13.34 -1.76
C ILE A 54 -7.51 14.52 -1.91
N GLY A 55 -7.50 15.21 -3.04
CA GLY A 55 -8.43 16.29 -3.34
C GLY A 55 -9.88 15.84 -3.33
N TYR A 56 -10.16 14.63 -3.83
CA TYR A 56 -11.49 14.00 -3.75
C TYR A 56 -11.89 13.74 -2.31
N THR A 57 -11.01 13.19 -1.47
CA THR A 57 -11.30 12.99 -0.05
C THR A 57 -11.51 14.33 0.66
N LEU A 58 -10.72 15.38 0.41
CA LEU A 58 -10.92 16.70 1.02
C LEU A 58 -12.20 17.42 0.54
N ALA A 59 -12.59 17.23 -0.72
CA ALA A 59 -13.82 17.81 -1.26
C ALA A 59 -15.07 17.08 -0.78
N THR A 60 -14.94 15.78 -0.44
CA THR A 60 -16.06 14.93 -0.02
C THR A 60 -16.11 14.69 1.48
N THR A 61 -15.07 15.07 2.23
CA THR A 61 -15.12 15.11 3.70
C THR A 61 -15.57 16.49 4.17
N PRO A 62 -16.78 16.60 4.75
CA PRO A 62 -17.12 17.78 5.53
C PRO A 62 -16.12 17.93 6.68
N PRO A 63 -15.81 19.16 7.10
CA PRO A 63 -14.72 19.49 8.00
C PRO A 63 -14.73 18.55 9.21
N PRO A 64 -13.55 18.02 9.59
CA PRO A 64 -13.40 17.03 10.63
C PRO A 64 -14.17 17.48 11.88
N LYS A 65 -15.03 16.59 12.39
CA LYS A 65 -15.69 16.81 13.67
C LYS A 65 -14.62 17.02 14.77
N PRO A 66 -14.93 17.82 15.81
CA PRO A 66 -13.97 18.16 16.86
C PRO A 66 -13.23 16.93 17.38
N ILE A 67 -11.91 17.05 17.51
CA ILE A 67 -10.97 15.98 17.91
C ILE A 67 -11.41 15.24 19.20
N GLU A 68 -12.14 15.92 20.09
CA GLU A 68 -12.61 15.41 21.38
C GLU A 68 -13.59 14.23 21.26
N GLU A 69 -14.47 14.18 20.25
CA GLU A 69 -15.39 13.03 20.08
C GLU A 69 -14.67 11.80 19.52
N ILE A 70 -13.67 12.01 18.67
CA ILE A 70 -12.89 10.95 18.02
C ILE A 70 -11.91 10.31 19.01
N GLU A 71 -11.30 11.09 19.92
CA GLU A 71 -10.48 10.54 21.00
C GLU A 71 -11.29 9.69 21.97
N ARG A 72 -12.52 10.10 22.32
CA ARG A 72 -13.36 9.33 23.25
C ARG A 72 -13.89 8.04 22.63
N GLU A 73 -14.30 8.05 21.36
CA GLU A 73 -14.70 6.81 20.66
C GLU A 73 -13.52 5.86 20.47
N LEU A 74 -12.32 6.37 20.13
CA LEU A 74 -11.11 5.56 19.96
C LEU A 74 -10.61 4.97 21.28
N GLU A 75 -10.68 5.73 22.38
CA GLU A 75 -10.33 5.25 23.71
C GLU A 75 -11.31 4.17 24.19
N GLU A 76 -12.61 4.30 23.89
CA GLU A 76 -13.60 3.27 24.19
C GLU A 76 -13.41 1.98 23.37
N GLU A 77 -13.05 2.07 22.08
CA GLU A 77 -12.73 0.89 21.27
C GLU A 77 -11.43 0.22 21.70
N LEU A 78 -10.38 0.99 22.02
CA LEU A 78 -9.10 0.46 22.50
C LEU A 78 -9.27 -0.28 23.82
N LYS A 79 -10.06 0.27 24.74
CA LYS A 79 -10.34 -0.34 26.05
C LYS A 79 -11.15 -1.63 25.93
N LYS A 80 -12.07 -1.72 24.97
CA LYS A 80 -12.77 -2.97 24.63
C LYS A 80 -11.84 -4.00 24.00
N ALA A 81 -10.93 -3.57 23.12
CA ALA A 81 -9.96 -4.45 22.49
C ALA A 81 -8.97 -5.04 23.52
N GLU A 82 -8.47 -4.24 24.46
CA GLU A 82 -7.62 -4.70 25.57
C GLU A 82 -8.37 -5.68 26.49
N GLN A 83 -9.61 -5.37 26.87
CA GLN A 83 -10.43 -6.29 27.68
C GLN A 83 -10.70 -7.63 26.98
N SER A 84 -10.92 -7.61 25.66
CA SER A 84 -11.11 -8.84 24.88
C SER A 84 -9.83 -9.66 24.77
N THR A 85 -8.67 -9.00 24.65
CA THR A 85 -7.36 -9.65 24.57
C THR A 85 -6.97 -10.28 25.90
N GLN A 86 -7.19 -9.56 27.01
CA GLN A 86 -6.94 -10.04 28.36
C GLN A 86 -7.86 -11.21 28.74
N SER A 87 -9.14 -11.14 28.36
CA SER A 87 -10.10 -12.24 28.57
C SER A 87 -9.74 -13.51 27.79
N ASP A 88 -9.13 -13.38 26.60
CA ASP A 88 -8.64 -14.51 25.80
C ASP A 88 -7.30 -15.07 26.30
N GLU A 89 -6.48 -14.26 26.99
CA GLU A 89 -5.25 -14.68 27.66
C GLU A 89 -5.56 -15.45 28.95
N ASP A 90 -6.44 -14.91 29.82
CA ASP A 90 -6.89 -15.57 31.06
C ASP A 90 -7.57 -16.92 30.76
N ARG A 91 -8.31 -17.02 29.65
CA ARG A 91 -8.97 -18.27 29.21
C ARG A 91 -8.00 -19.33 28.65
N LYS A 92 -6.80 -18.93 28.23
CA LYS A 92 -5.74 -19.84 27.77
C LYS A 92 -4.83 -20.30 28.90
N GLU A 93 -4.72 -19.54 29.98
CA GLU A 93 -3.89 -19.88 31.15
C GLU A 93 -4.58 -20.87 32.11
N ASP A 94 -5.91 -20.91 32.12
CA ASP A 94 -6.73 -21.79 32.99
C ASP A 94 -7.04 -23.18 32.35
N LYS A 95 -6.29 -23.60 31.32
CA LYS A 95 -6.53 -24.83 30.54
C LYS A 95 -5.26 -25.65 30.29
#